data_AF-A0A950F8D5-F1
#
_entry.id   AF-A0A950F8D5-F1
#
_cell.length_a   1.000
_cell.length_b   1.000
_cell.length_c   1.000
_cell.angle_alpha   90.00
_cell.angle_beta   90.00
_cell.angle_gamma   90.00
#
_symmetry.space_group_name_H-M   'P 1'
#
loop_
_entity.id
_entity.type
_entity.pdbx_description
1 polymer ?
#
loop_
_entity_poly.entity_id
_entity_poly.type
_entity_poly.pdbx_seq_one_letter_code
_entity_poly.pdbx_strand_id
1 'polypeptide(L)'
;MQHPPKPRGVGAPAGAVIDWAALLPPPGFHLLPRRWMVERTLAWLGHSRRLSKEYERLCASSEVMVYATMARLMVRRLARI
;
A
#
# COMPACT_ATOMS: atom_id res chain seq x y z
N MET A 1 -15.05 15.94 9.80
CA MET A 1 -14.06 15.47 10.79
C MET A 1 -12.67 15.76 10.25
N GLN A 2 -11.99 16.76 10.79
CA GLN A 2 -10.60 17.07 10.42
C GLN A 2 -9.70 16.04 11.09
N HIS A 3 -9.00 15.23 10.29
CA HIS A 3 -8.01 14.31 10.82
C HIS A 3 -6.82 15.14 11.34
N PRO A 4 -6.35 14.95 12.58
CA PRO A 4 -5.19 15.69 13.06
C PRO A 4 -3.98 15.41 12.16
N PRO A 5 -3.16 16.43 11.85
CA PRO A 5 -1.97 16.25 11.02
C PRO A 5 -1.02 15.28 11.71
N LYS A 6 -0.70 14.18 11.03
CA LYS A 6 0.26 13.20 11.54
C LYS A 6 1.64 13.87 11.57
N PRO A 7 2.38 13.85 12.69
CA PRO A 7 3.73 14.42 12.73
C PRO A 7 4.57 13.74 11.66
N ARG A 8 5.09 14.52 10.71
CA ARG A 8 6.05 14.03 9.71
C ARG A 8 7.38 13.87 10.41
N GLY A 9 7.97 12.69 10.28
CA GLY A 9 9.06 12.18 11.11
C GLY A 9 10.14 13.20 11.44
N VAL A 10 10.29 13.47 12.73
CA VAL A 10 11.50 14.07 13.30
C VAL A 10 12.45 12.91 13.56
N GLY A 11 13.67 12.98 13.03
CA GLY A 11 14.70 11.97 13.31
C GLY A 11 15.00 11.93 14.81
N ALA A 12 15.12 10.72 15.37
CA ALA A 12 15.49 10.57 16.77
C ALA A 12 16.92 11.08 16.99
N PRO A 13 17.20 11.88 18.03
CA PRO A 13 18.55 12.32 18.32
C PRO A 13 19.46 11.13 18.65
N ALA A 14 20.76 11.26 18.37
CA ALA A 14 21.74 10.21 18.59
C ALA A 14 21.75 9.77 20.07
N GLY A 15 21.57 8.46 20.31
CA GLY A 15 21.49 7.88 21.66
C GLY A 15 20.10 7.87 22.30
N ALA A 16 19.06 8.33 21.60
CA ALA A 16 17.69 8.23 22.09
C ALA A 16 17.26 6.77 22.24
N VAL A 17 16.75 6.43 23.43
CA VAL A 17 16.08 5.14 23.67
C VAL A 17 14.70 5.21 23.02
N ILE A 18 14.50 4.41 21.97
CA ILE A 18 13.22 4.34 21.24
C ILE A 18 12.28 3.42 22.01
N ASP A 19 11.16 3.97 22.47
CA ASP A 19 10.05 3.17 22.96
C ASP A 19 9.27 2.60 21.76
N TRP A 20 9.54 1.34 21.43
CA TRP A 20 8.84 0.64 20.35
C TRP A 20 7.36 0.44 20.65
N ALA A 21 6.96 0.26 21.91
CA ALA A 21 5.57 0.00 22.26
C ALA A 21 4.66 1.20 21.96
N ALA A 22 5.18 2.42 22.13
CA ALA A 22 4.46 3.66 21.80
C ALA A 22 4.32 3.93 20.30
N LEU A 23 5.20 3.37 19.47
CA LEU A 23 5.22 3.57 18.01
C LEU A 23 4.40 2.54 17.25
N LEU A 24 4.24 1.34 17.81
CA LEU A 24 3.45 0.31 17.19
C LEU A 24 1.96 0.69 17.22
N PRO A 25 1.20 0.31 16.17
CA PRO A 25 -0.25 0.45 16.22
C PRO A 25 -0.80 -0.36 17.40
N PRO A 26 -1.93 0.08 18.00
CA PRO A 26 -2.55 -0.63 19.11
C PRO A 26 -2.84 -2.09 18.74
N PRO A 27 -2.65 -3.03 19.70
CA PRO A 27 -2.83 -4.44 19.44
C PRO A 27 -4.30 -4.77 19.16
N GLY A 28 -4.52 -5.63 18.17
CA GLY A 28 -5.86 -6.10 17.80
C GLY A 28 -6.34 -5.58 16.44
N PHE A 29 -7.53 -6.04 16.04
CA PHE A 29 -8.15 -5.63 14.80
C PHE A 29 -8.94 -4.33 15.00
N HIS A 30 -8.49 -3.26 14.33
CA HIS A 30 -9.22 -2.01 14.27
C HIS A 30 -9.93 -1.86 12.92
N LEU A 31 -11.24 -1.60 12.97
CA LEU A 31 -12.04 -1.28 11.79
C LEU A 31 -11.64 0.11 11.25
N LEU A 32 -10.78 0.13 10.25
CA LEU A 32 -10.43 1.38 9.55
C LEU A 32 -11.50 1.68 8.48
N PRO A 33 -12.08 2.89 8.48
CA PRO A 33 -13.04 3.27 7.45
C PRO A 33 -12.35 3.21 6.07
N ARG A 34 -13.01 2.57 5.10
CA ARG A 34 -12.56 2.44 3.70
C ARG A 34 -11.28 1.60 3.48
N ARG A 35 -10.78 0.87 4.49
CA ARG A 35 -9.63 -0.04 4.34
C ARG A 35 -9.78 -1.03 3.18
N TRP A 36 -11.01 -1.48 2.95
CA TRP A 36 -11.35 -2.39 1.84
C TRP A 36 -10.94 -1.84 0.47
N MET A 37 -10.89 -0.52 0.25
CA MET A 37 -10.50 0.06 -1.04
C MET A 37 -9.04 -0.23 -1.35
N VAL A 38 -8.16 -0.07 -0.37
CA VAL A 38 -6.72 -0.32 -0.52
C VAL A 38 -6.47 -1.81 -0.69
N GLU A 39 -7.07 -2.63 0.17
CA GLU A 39 -6.93 -4.09 0.11
C GLU A 39 -7.44 -4.66 -1.21
N ARG A 40 -8.53 -4.11 -1.76
CA ARG A 40 -9.06 -4.50 -3.07
C ARG A 40 -8.09 -4.18 -4.20
N THR A 41 -7.47 -3.00 -4.19
CA THR A 41 -6.46 -2.65 -5.19
C THR A 41 -5.26 -3.59 -5.11
N LEU A 42 -4.80 -3.91 -3.90
CA LEU A 42 -3.74 -4.90 -3.69
C LEU A 42 -4.14 -6.30 -4.18
N ALA A 43 -5.39 -6.71 -3.98
CA ALA A 43 -5.89 -7.98 -4.50
C ALA A 43 -5.86 -8.03 -6.04
N TRP A 44 -6.20 -6.95 -6.73
CA TRP A 44 -6.10 -6.87 -8.19
C TRP A 44 -4.65 -6.94 -8.70
N LEU A 45 -3.73 -6.28 -7.99
CA LEU A 45 -2.30 -6.37 -8.30
C LEU A 45 -1.79 -7.81 -8.11
N GLY A 46 -2.13 -8.45 -6.99
CA GLY A 46 -1.74 -9.83 -6.69
C GLY A 46 -2.30 -10.87 -7.67
N HIS A 47 -3.45 -10.62 -8.29
CA HIS A 47 -3.98 -11.48 -9.36
C HIS A 47 -3.10 -11.48 -10.62
N SER A 48 -2.32 -10.42 -10.85
CA SER A 48 -1.31 -10.41 -11.90
C SER A 48 -0.05 -11.12 -11.40
N ARG A 49 0.19 -12.35 -11.87
CA ARG A 49 1.36 -13.17 -11.46
C ARG A 49 2.70 -12.44 -11.48
N ARG A 50 2.85 -11.43 -12.34
CA ARG A 50 4.08 -10.63 -12.50
C ARG A 50 4.32 -9.65 -11.35
N LEU A 51 3.27 -9.30 -10.59
CA LEU A 51 3.30 -8.43 -9.40
C LEU A 51 3.13 -9.22 -8.09
N SER A 52 3.02 -10.55 -8.13
CA SER A 52 2.95 -11.36 -6.90
C SER A 52 4.23 -11.30 -6.08
N LYS A 53 5.35 -11.02 -6.75
CA LYS A 53 6.66 -10.74 -6.15
C LYS A 53 7.36 -9.72 -7.04
N GLU A 54 8.13 -8.84 -6.41
CA GLU A 54 8.92 -7.84 -7.14
C GLU A 54 10.09 -8.55 -7.83
N TYR A 55 10.00 -8.68 -9.16
CA TYR A 55 11.03 -9.30 -10.00
C TYR A 55 11.78 -8.26 -10.84
N GLU A 56 11.30 -7.02 -10.88
CA GLU A 56 11.86 -6.00 -11.76
C GLU A 56 13.15 -5.43 -11.15
N ARG A 57 14.16 -5.26 -12.01
CA ARG A 57 15.44 -4.67 -11.60
C ARG A 57 15.34 -3.16 -11.39
N LEU A 58 14.43 -2.49 -12.10
CA LEU A 58 14.27 -1.05 -12.09
C LEU A 58 12.89 -0.68 -11.55
N CYS A 59 12.82 0.35 -10.70
CA CYS A 59 11.56 0.88 -10.21
C CYS A 59 10.64 1.38 -11.34
N ALA A 60 11.21 1.90 -12.42
CA ALA A 60 10.42 2.31 -13.59
C ALA A 60 9.67 1.12 -14.23
N SER A 61 10.30 -0.06 -14.25
CA SER A 61 9.68 -1.27 -14.81
C SER A 61 8.55 -1.79 -13.92
N SER A 62 8.73 -1.77 -12.59
CA SER A 62 7.67 -2.17 -11.66
C SER A 62 6.49 -1.21 -11.69
N GLU A 63 6.75 0.09 -11.81
CA GLU A 63 5.73 1.13 -11.97
C GLU A 63 4.89 0.90 -13.24
N VAL A 64 5.54 0.67 -14.39
CA VAL A 64 4.84 0.34 -15.65
C VAL A 64 3.96 -0.89 -15.48
N MET A 65 4.40 -1.89 -14.70
CA MET A 65 3.62 -3.10 -14.49
C MET A 65 2.36 -2.86 -13.65
N VAL A 66 2.41 -1.95 -12.68
CA VAL A 66 1.23 -1.50 -11.93
C VAL A 66 0.22 -0.84 -12.87
N TYR A 67 0.65 0.11 -13.72
CA TYR A 67 -0.23 0.77 -14.68
C TYR A 67 -0.85 -0.21 -15.68
N ALA A 68 -0.06 -1.10 -16.26
CA ALA A 68 -0.55 -2.07 -17.24
C ALA A 68 -1.55 -3.06 -16.62
N THR A 69 -1.38 -3.40 -15.33
CA THR A 69 -2.36 -4.23 -14.60
C THR A 69 -3.69 -3.51 -14.41
N MET A 70 -3.65 -2.23 -14.04
CA MET A 70 -4.87 -1.43 -13.90
C MET A 70 -5.56 -1.19 -15.24
N ALA A 71 -4.81 -0.94 -16.31
CA ALA A 71 -5.34 -0.81 -17.66
C ALA A 71 -6.05 -2.11 -18.11
N ARG A 72 -5.42 -3.27 -17.89
CA ARG A 72 -6.02 -4.58 -18.19
C ARG A 72 -7.32 -4.81 -17.43
N LEU A 73 -7.37 -4.42 -16.15
CA LEU A 73 -8.58 -4.50 -15.33
C LEU A 73 -9.70 -3.61 -15.89
N MET A 74 -9.37 -2.37 -16.28
CA MET A 74 -10.36 -1.48 -16.89
C MET A 74 -10.88 -2.03 -18.22
N VAL A 75 -10.00 -2.56 -19.08
CA VAL A 75 -10.39 -3.17 -20.35
C VAL A 75 -11.35 -4.34 -20.14
N ARG A 76 -11.07 -5.25 -19.19
CA ARG A 76 -11.99 -6.36 -18.86
C ARG A 76 -13.36 -5.88 -18.41
N ARG A 77 -13.41 -4.86 -17.55
CA ARG A 77 -14.68 -4.26 -17.09
C ARG A 77 -15.49 -3.64 -18.21
N LEU A 78 -14.81 -2.96 -19.14
CA LEU A 78 -15.46 -2.35 -20.30
C LEU A 78 -15.99 -3.42 -21.26
N ALA A 79 -15.20 -4.46 -21.51
CA ALA A 79 -15.58 -5.54 -22.41
C ALA A 79 -16.62 -6.51 -21.82
N ARG A 80 -16.89 -6.45 -20.50
CA ARG A 80 -17.70 -7.42 -19.74
C ARG A 80 -17.22 -8.88 -19.94
N ILE A 81 -15.90 -9.04 -20.07
CA ILE A 81 -15.21 -10.35 -20.18
C ILE A 81 -14.64 -10.73 -18.81
#